data_AF-A0AA39LRV2-F1
#
_entry.id   AF-A0AA39LRV2-F1
#
_cell.length_a   1.000
_cell.length_b   1.000
_cell.length_c   1.000
_cell.angle_alpha   90.00
_cell.angle_beta   90.00
_cell.angle_gamma   90.00
#
_symmetry.space_group_name_H-M   'P 1'
#
loop_
_entity.id
_entity.type
_entity.pdbx_description
1 polymer ?
#
loop_
_entity_poly.entity_id
_entity_poly.type
_entity_poly.pdbx_seq_one_letter_code
_entity_poly.pdbx_strand_id
1 'polypeptide(L)'
;MKSNENTAFVLTIFVNGAVTLAIGRLLYAQFIYKDTSKPYDETVYLDKTHMFHSRHMDNYNYHLREWLLNKDNSERVGPPSEASKRLFDIIEEHETFLKTFSENDDKDYRNDLALYKVHFAYTQNKTHSKVLEAVNRYVNSINIDRTICWEKFLADFIDRRLNNALSKVHTCVDGYDKKVDQLKASVSESFNEEIAVSAALFPAIVQDKGTPMEEQVSAPSGHSTLKKVKSL
;
A
#
# COMPACT_ATOMS: atom_id res chain seq x y z
N MET A 1 55.32 -21.84 4.33
CA MET A 1 54.49 -21.59 3.12
C MET A 1 53.22 -22.45 3.00
N LYS A 2 52.91 -23.42 3.89
CA LYS A 2 51.67 -24.25 3.80
C LYS A 2 50.37 -23.61 4.34
N SER A 3 50.44 -22.46 5.03
CA SER A 3 49.27 -21.84 5.68
C SER A 3 48.32 -21.14 4.70
N ASN A 4 48.82 -20.69 3.54
CA ASN A 4 48.05 -19.84 2.64
C ASN A 4 47.12 -20.65 1.72
N GLU A 5 47.49 -21.88 1.35
CA GLU A 5 46.68 -22.75 0.48
C GLU A 5 45.39 -23.22 1.18
N ASN A 6 45.47 -23.62 2.45
CA ASN A 6 44.29 -24.05 3.21
C ASN A 6 43.30 -22.89 3.42
N THR A 7 43.80 -21.67 3.59
CA THR A 7 42.97 -20.47 3.79
C THR A 7 42.22 -20.11 2.50
N ALA A 8 42.88 -20.19 1.35
CA ALA A 8 42.27 -19.93 0.05
C ALA A 8 41.20 -20.97 -0.33
N PHE A 9 41.44 -22.25 -0.02
CA PHE A 9 40.48 -23.33 -0.27
C PHE A 9 39.20 -23.16 0.55
N VAL A 10 39.34 -22.88 1.85
CA VAL A 10 38.20 -22.63 2.74
C VAL A 10 37.40 -21.41 2.29
N LEU A 11 38.06 -20.30 1.95
CA LEU A 11 37.40 -19.09 1.47
C LEU A 11 36.58 -19.35 0.19
N THR A 12 37.12 -20.15 -0.73
CA THR A 12 36.45 -20.49 -1.98
C THR A 12 35.16 -21.29 -1.74
N ILE A 13 35.15 -22.21 -0.76
CA ILE A 13 33.94 -22.95 -0.39
C ILE A 13 32.89 -22.01 0.20
N PHE A 14 33.28 -21.10 1.10
CA PHE A 14 32.35 -20.14 1.70
C PHE A 14 31.71 -19.21 0.67
N VAL A 15 32.51 -18.68 -0.26
CA VAL A 15 32.00 -17.80 -1.33
C VAL A 15 31.04 -18.55 -2.24
N ASN A 16 31.39 -19.76 -2.70
CA ASN A 16 30.50 -20.56 -3.54
C ASN A 16 29.20 -20.95 -2.82
N GLY A 17 29.28 -21.28 -1.53
CA GLY A 17 28.11 -21.54 -0.70
C GLY A 17 27.19 -20.32 -0.60
N ALA A 18 27.75 -19.14 -0.33
CA ALA A 18 26.98 -17.90 -0.25
C ALA A 18 26.32 -17.53 -1.59
N VAL A 19 27.05 -17.64 -2.70
CA VAL A 19 26.53 -17.38 -4.05
C VAL A 19 25.40 -18.36 -4.40
N THR A 20 25.58 -19.65 -4.11
CA THR A 20 24.55 -20.67 -4.39
C THR A 20 23.27 -20.42 -3.58
N LEU A 21 23.40 -20.04 -2.31
CA LEU A 21 22.25 -19.68 -1.48
C LEU A 21 21.54 -18.41 -1.97
N ALA A 22 22.30 -17.40 -2.40
CA ALA A 22 21.75 -16.17 -2.95
C ALA A 22 20.99 -16.44 -4.26
N ILE A 23 21.59 -17.17 -5.20
CA ILE A 23 20.95 -17.55 -6.48
C ILE A 23 19.73 -18.44 -6.22
N GLY A 24 19.84 -19.43 -5.32
CA GLY A 24 18.74 -20.32 -4.96
C GLY A 24 17.54 -19.56 -4.40
N ARG A 25 17.77 -18.58 -3.51
CA ARG A 25 16.71 -17.70 -3.00
C ARG A 25 16.09 -16.85 -4.11
N LEU A 26 16.89 -16.33 -5.03
CA LEU A 26 16.43 -15.49 -6.13
C LEU A 26 15.56 -16.28 -7.12
N LEU A 27 15.99 -17.49 -7.48
CA LEU A 27 15.22 -18.41 -8.33
C LEU A 27 13.94 -18.89 -7.63
N TYR A 28 14.01 -19.22 -6.34
CA TYR A 28 12.82 -19.60 -5.56
C TYR A 28 11.82 -18.46 -5.45
N ALA A 29 12.29 -17.24 -5.21
CA ALA A 29 11.46 -16.05 -5.23
C ALA A 29 10.81 -15.87 -6.61
N GLN A 30 11.55 -16.01 -7.71
CA GLN A 30 10.99 -15.94 -9.08
C GLN A 30 10.01 -17.07 -9.40
N PHE A 31 10.22 -18.27 -8.86
CA PHE A 31 9.31 -19.39 -9.07
C PHE A 31 7.97 -19.14 -8.36
N ILE A 32 8.02 -18.78 -7.07
CA ILE A 32 6.83 -18.31 -6.32
C ILE A 32 6.24 -17.06 -6.97
N TYR A 33 7.08 -16.25 -7.62
CA TYR A 33 6.65 -15.05 -8.31
C TYR A 33 5.70 -15.35 -9.46
N LYS A 34 5.96 -16.41 -10.22
CA LYS A 34 5.18 -16.77 -11.40
C LYS A 34 4.04 -17.74 -11.12
N ASP A 35 4.11 -18.46 -10.01
CA ASP A 35 3.02 -19.36 -9.62
C ASP A 35 1.81 -18.54 -9.16
N THR A 36 0.77 -18.49 -9.99
CA THR A 36 -0.52 -17.83 -9.68
C THR A 36 -1.55 -18.81 -9.11
N SER A 37 -1.17 -20.06 -8.80
CA SER A 37 -2.10 -21.02 -8.19
C SER A 37 -2.39 -20.66 -6.73
N LYS A 38 -3.63 -20.91 -6.32
CA LYS A 38 -4.05 -20.79 -4.92
C LYS A 38 -3.33 -21.86 -4.10
N PRO A 39 -2.56 -21.50 -3.06
CA PRO A 39 -1.91 -22.49 -2.22
C PRO A 39 -2.96 -23.19 -1.34
N TYR A 40 -2.71 -24.46 -1.01
CA TYR A 40 -3.58 -25.24 -0.13
C TYR A 40 -3.63 -24.68 1.29
N ASP A 41 -2.50 -24.17 1.79
CA ASP A 41 -2.43 -23.55 3.12
C ASP A 41 -2.99 -22.12 3.08
N GLU A 42 -4.01 -21.87 3.89
CA GLU A 42 -4.71 -20.59 3.98
C GLU A 42 -3.82 -19.44 4.48
N THR A 43 -2.83 -19.71 5.35
CA THR A 43 -1.89 -18.68 5.80
C THR A 43 -0.90 -18.32 4.69
N VAL A 44 -0.46 -19.31 3.91
CA VAL A 44 0.35 -19.08 2.71
C VAL A 44 -0.45 -18.32 1.65
N TYR A 45 -1.75 -18.60 1.51
CA TYR A 45 -2.65 -17.84 0.64
C TYR A 45 -2.71 -16.36 1.03
N LEU A 46 -2.88 -16.03 2.32
CA LEU A 46 -2.89 -14.65 2.80
C LEU A 46 -1.56 -13.95 2.55
N ASP A 47 -0.44 -14.61 2.85
CA ASP A 47 0.91 -14.06 2.64
C ASP A 47 1.20 -13.81 1.15
N LYS A 48 0.79 -14.75 0.28
CA LYS A 48 0.94 -14.65 -1.18
C LYS A 48 0.03 -13.57 -1.77
N THR A 49 -1.17 -13.40 -1.23
CA THR A 49 -2.09 -12.31 -1.62
C THR A 49 -1.49 -10.95 -1.33
N HIS A 50 -0.91 -10.77 -0.13
CA HIS A 50 -0.22 -9.52 0.22
C HIS A 50 0.97 -9.25 -0.71
N MET A 51 1.77 -10.27 -1.04
CA MET A 51 2.85 -10.16 -2.01
C MET A 51 2.37 -9.71 -3.41
N PHE A 52 1.26 -10.27 -3.90
CA PHE A 52 0.68 -9.83 -5.18
C PHE A 52 0.18 -8.39 -5.11
N HIS A 53 -0.44 -7.99 -3.99
CA HIS A 53 -0.85 -6.60 -3.79
C HIS A 53 0.36 -5.65 -3.79
N SER A 54 1.48 -6.00 -3.17
CA SER A 54 2.70 -5.18 -3.23
C SER A 54 3.19 -4.94 -4.67
N ARG A 55 3.11 -5.96 -5.54
CA ARG A 55 3.47 -5.81 -6.96
C ARG A 55 2.49 -4.94 -7.73
N HIS A 56 1.21 -5.10 -7.44
CA HIS A 56 0.18 -4.20 -7.96
C HIS A 56 0.49 -2.75 -7.59
N MET A 57 0.85 -2.48 -6.33
CA MET A 57 1.25 -1.14 -5.88
C MET A 57 2.46 -0.61 -6.63
N ASP A 58 3.48 -1.44 -6.89
CA ASP A 58 4.64 -1.02 -7.69
C ASP A 58 4.24 -0.64 -9.11
N ASN A 59 3.37 -1.43 -9.74
CA ASN A 59 2.85 -1.18 -11.09
C ASN A 59 1.97 0.07 -11.16
N TYR A 60 1.02 0.21 -10.23
CA TYR A 60 0.16 1.38 -10.09
C TYR A 60 1.00 2.65 -9.89
N ASN A 61 1.95 2.62 -8.95
CA ASN A 61 2.83 3.76 -8.67
C ASN A 61 3.74 4.11 -9.85
N TYR A 62 4.22 3.13 -10.61
CA TYR A 62 4.96 3.36 -11.83
C TYR A 62 4.15 4.18 -12.83
N HIS A 63 2.91 3.78 -13.12
CA HIS A 63 2.04 4.49 -14.05
C HIS A 63 1.58 5.85 -13.54
N LEU A 64 1.30 5.96 -12.24
CA LEU A 64 0.99 7.25 -11.62
C LEU A 64 2.16 8.23 -11.74
N ARG A 65 3.40 7.78 -11.48
CA ARG A 65 4.61 8.61 -11.61
C ARG A 65 4.92 8.95 -13.05
N GLU A 66 4.76 7.99 -13.97
CA GLU A 66 4.92 8.22 -15.41
C GLU A 66 4.03 9.37 -15.85
N TRP A 67 2.78 9.41 -15.39
CA TRP A 67 1.86 10.51 -15.66
C TRP A 67 2.28 11.83 -15.00
N LEU A 68 2.63 11.82 -13.71
CA LEU A 68 3.00 13.02 -12.96
C LEU A 68 4.26 13.71 -13.53
N LEU A 69 5.27 12.93 -13.90
CA LEU A 69 6.61 13.44 -14.28
C LEU A 69 6.72 13.79 -15.77
N ASN A 70 5.93 13.16 -16.65
CA ASN A 70 6.00 13.43 -18.09
C ASN A 70 5.00 14.51 -18.55
N LYS A 71 4.53 15.36 -17.63
CA LYS A 71 3.55 16.43 -17.92
C LYS A 71 3.99 17.36 -19.06
N ASP A 72 5.30 17.50 -19.29
CA ASP A 72 5.86 18.35 -20.34
C ASP A 72 5.99 17.64 -21.71
N ASN A 73 5.89 16.31 -21.76
CA ASN A 73 5.86 15.52 -23.00
C ASN A 73 4.41 15.09 -23.29
N SER A 74 3.59 16.04 -23.72
CA SER A 74 2.15 15.85 -24.00
C SER A 74 1.84 14.72 -25.00
N GLU A 75 2.80 14.34 -25.85
CA GLU A 75 2.64 13.26 -26.83
C GLU A 75 2.60 11.86 -26.22
N ARG A 76 3.19 11.63 -25.04
CA ARG A 76 3.28 10.29 -24.43
C ARG A 76 2.24 10.01 -23.34
N VAL A 77 1.70 11.05 -22.72
CA VAL A 77 0.94 10.93 -21.47
C VAL A 77 -0.58 10.99 -21.66
N GLY A 78 -1.04 11.37 -22.85
CA GLY A 78 -2.46 11.49 -23.14
C GLY A 78 -3.17 12.53 -22.25
N PRO A 79 -4.46 12.79 -22.48
CA PRO A 79 -5.26 13.62 -21.58
C PRO A 79 -5.43 12.94 -20.20
N PRO A 80 -5.74 13.69 -19.13
CA PRO A 80 -5.99 13.13 -17.80
C PRO A 80 -7.03 12.00 -17.78
N SER A 81 -8.03 12.05 -18.66
CA SER A 81 -9.03 11.00 -18.82
C SER A 81 -8.45 9.66 -19.27
N GLU A 82 -7.43 9.67 -20.13
CA GLU A 82 -6.72 8.46 -20.58
C GLU A 82 -5.84 7.89 -19.48
N ALA A 83 -5.15 8.75 -18.74
CA ALA A 83 -4.36 8.34 -17.57
C ALA A 83 -5.23 7.73 -16.47
N SER A 84 -6.35 8.38 -16.15
CA SER A 84 -7.33 7.86 -15.21
C SER A 84 -7.87 6.50 -15.64
N LYS A 85 -8.25 6.36 -16.93
CA LYS A 85 -8.68 5.08 -17.48
C LYS A 85 -7.61 4.00 -17.32
N ARG A 86 -6.36 4.29 -17.66
CA ARG A 86 -5.25 3.34 -17.53
C ARG A 86 -5.04 2.90 -16.07
N LEU A 87 -5.15 3.83 -15.13
CA LEU A 87 -5.09 3.50 -13.70
C LEU A 87 -6.28 2.62 -13.27
N PHE A 88 -7.50 2.90 -13.75
CA PHE A 88 -8.66 2.05 -13.50
C PHE A 88 -8.48 0.64 -14.08
N ASP A 89 -8.00 0.52 -15.32
CA ASP A 89 -7.75 -0.78 -15.95
C ASP A 89 -6.78 -1.63 -15.10
N ILE A 90 -5.74 -1.02 -14.53
CA ILE A 90 -4.78 -1.70 -13.62
C ILE A 90 -5.46 -2.13 -12.31
N ILE A 91 -6.30 -1.27 -11.72
CA ILE A 91 -7.04 -1.60 -10.49
C ILE A 91 -8.03 -2.75 -10.74
N GLU A 92 -8.78 -2.71 -11.85
CA GLU A 92 -9.75 -3.74 -12.21
C GLU A 92 -9.07 -5.08 -12.53
N GLU A 93 -7.92 -5.06 -13.21
CA GLU A 93 -7.08 -6.25 -13.41
C GLU A 93 -6.68 -6.86 -12.07
N HIS A 94 -6.24 -6.05 -11.11
CA HIS A 94 -5.86 -6.52 -9.78
C HIS A 94 -7.03 -7.09 -8.99
N GLU A 95 -8.18 -6.41 -8.95
CA GLU A 95 -9.38 -6.93 -8.28
C GLU A 95 -9.84 -8.26 -8.91
N THR A 96 -9.84 -8.34 -10.24
CA THR A 96 -10.17 -9.57 -10.98
C THR A 96 -9.19 -10.69 -10.67
N PHE A 97 -7.90 -10.36 -10.61
CA PHE A 97 -6.85 -11.29 -10.20
C PHE A 97 -7.09 -11.79 -8.77
N LEU A 98 -7.33 -10.91 -7.79
CA LEU A 98 -7.57 -11.30 -6.40
C LEU A 98 -8.78 -12.21 -6.26
N LYS A 99 -9.87 -11.90 -6.98
CA LYS A 99 -11.08 -12.72 -7.02
C LYS A 99 -10.78 -14.12 -7.57
N THR A 100 -10.15 -14.19 -8.75
CA THR A 100 -9.78 -15.45 -9.39
C THR A 100 -8.81 -16.26 -8.53
N PHE A 101 -7.81 -15.59 -7.95
CA PHE A 101 -6.78 -16.18 -7.08
C PHE A 101 -7.37 -16.77 -5.80
N SER A 102 -8.46 -16.18 -5.30
CA SER A 102 -9.18 -16.72 -4.14
C SER A 102 -10.02 -17.96 -4.46
N GLU A 103 -10.29 -18.23 -5.74
CA GLU A 103 -11.27 -19.23 -6.20
C GLU A 103 -12.63 -19.07 -5.50
N ASN A 104 -12.98 -17.83 -5.13
CA ASN A 104 -14.19 -17.48 -4.41
C ASN A 104 -14.77 -16.17 -4.95
N ASP A 105 -16.09 -16.12 -5.10
CA ASP A 105 -16.79 -14.93 -5.57
C ASP A 105 -17.03 -13.89 -4.48
N ASP A 106 -16.91 -14.27 -3.21
CA ASP A 106 -17.08 -13.37 -2.08
C ASP A 106 -15.89 -12.41 -1.94
N LYS A 107 -16.18 -11.11 -2.12
CA LYS A 107 -15.21 -10.02 -2.01
C LYS A 107 -14.58 -9.92 -0.62
N ASP A 108 -15.27 -10.38 0.43
CA ASP A 108 -14.80 -10.30 1.81
C ASP A 108 -14.12 -11.61 2.26
N TYR A 109 -14.10 -12.66 1.42
CA TYR A 109 -13.49 -13.96 1.74
C TYR A 109 -12.10 -13.85 2.35
N ARG A 110 -11.22 -13.03 1.77
CA ARG A 110 -9.84 -12.84 2.25
C ARG A 110 -9.81 -12.21 3.65
N ASN A 111 -10.69 -11.26 3.93
CA ASN A 111 -10.77 -10.59 5.24
C ASN A 111 -11.36 -11.55 6.28
N ASP A 112 -12.43 -12.24 5.93
CA ASP A 112 -13.12 -13.20 6.80
C ASP A 112 -12.21 -14.37 7.16
N LEU A 113 -11.48 -14.90 6.18
CA LEU A 113 -10.49 -15.94 6.39
C LEU A 113 -9.38 -15.46 7.35
N ALA A 114 -8.86 -14.25 7.14
CA ALA A 114 -7.82 -13.70 8.01
C ALA A 114 -8.33 -13.46 9.44
N LEU A 115 -9.56 -12.99 9.60
CA LEU A 115 -10.19 -12.81 10.91
C LEU A 115 -10.42 -14.15 11.61
N TYR A 116 -10.88 -15.16 10.87
CA TYR A 116 -11.00 -16.52 11.37
C TYR A 116 -9.66 -17.05 11.88
N LYS A 117 -8.54 -16.77 11.20
CA LYS A 117 -7.20 -17.15 11.68
C LYS A 117 -6.81 -16.46 12.98
N VAL A 118 -7.21 -15.19 13.18
CA VAL A 118 -7.03 -14.49 14.46
C VAL A 118 -7.79 -15.20 15.57
N HIS A 119 -9.10 -15.44 15.37
CA HIS A 119 -9.93 -16.15 16.34
C HIS A 119 -9.39 -17.54 16.67
N PHE A 120 -9.00 -18.31 15.64
CA PHE A 120 -8.43 -19.64 15.84
C PHE A 120 -7.12 -19.60 16.62
N ALA A 121 -6.21 -18.67 16.30
CA ALA A 121 -4.96 -18.52 17.03
C ALA A 121 -5.19 -18.14 18.50
N TYR A 122 -6.13 -17.22 18.74
CA TYR A 122 -6.46 -16.74 20.08
C TYR A 122 -7.16 -17.81 20.93
N THR A 123 -8.22 -18.44 20.42
CA THR A 123 -9.00 -19.46 21.14
C THR A 123 -8.22 -20.74 21.44
N GLN A 124 -7.23 -21.07 20.61
CA GLN A 124 -6.33 -22.21 20.83
C GLN A 124 -5.19 -21.87 21.82
N ASN A 125 -5.24 -20.72 22.50
CA ASN A 125 -4.21 -20.25 23.43
C ASN A 125 -2.80 -20.35 22.83
N LYS A 126 -2.66 -20.01 21.53
CA LYS A 126 -1.33 -19.96 20.91
C LYS A 126 -0.49 -18.89 21.62
N THR A 127 0.82 -18.98 21.43
CA THR A 127 1.73 -17.97 21.97
C THR A 127 1.34 -16.58 21.50
N HIS A 128 1.61 -15.56 22.32
CA HIS A 128 1.34 -14.16 21.99
C HIS A 128 1.87 -13.79 20.59
N SER A 129 3.08 -14.22 20.24
CA SER A 129 3.68 -14.03 18.91
C SER A 129 2.85 -14.64 17.77
N LYS A 130 2.24 -15.81 17.95
CA LYS A 130 1.38 -16.43 16.91
C LYS A 130 0.03 -15.76 16.75
N VAL A 131 -0.53 -15.23 17.84
CA VAL A 131 -1.73 -14.38 17.77
C VAL A 131 -1.39 -13.09 17.03
N LEU A 132 -0.27 -12.45 17.37
CA LEU A 132 0.19 -11.23 16.72
C LEU A 132 0.47 -11.42 15.21
N GLU A 133 1.08 -12.55 14.82
CA GLU A 133 1.23 -12.91 13.40
C GLU A 133 -0.11 -13.00 12.66
N ALA A 134 -1.15 -13.55 13.29
CA ALA A 134 -2.49 -13.63 12.70
C ALA A 134 -3.15 -12.24 12.63
N VAL A 135 -3.00 -11.42 13.67
CA VAL A 135 -3.48 -10.03 13.73
C VAL A 135 -2.87 -9.22 12.57
N ASN A 136 -1.55 -9.32 12.36
CA ASN A 136 -0.87 -8.62 11.28
C ASN A 136 -1.37 -9.07 9.90
N ARG A 137 -1.64 -10.36 9.69
CA ARG A 137 -2.25 -10.84 8.44
C ARG A 137 -3.64 -10.26 8.22
N TYR A 138 -4.46 -10.18 9.27
CA TYR A 138 -5.78 -9.56 9.16
C TYR A 138 -5.69 -8.07 8.82
N VAL A 139 -4.86 -7.30 9.54
CA VAL A 139 -4.65 -5.88 9.27
C VAL A 139 -4.14 -5.66 7.83
N ASN A 140 -3.18 -6.47 7.37
CA ASN A 140 -2.72 -6.44 5.99
C ASN A 140 -3.85 -6.74 5.00
N SER A 141 -4.71 -7.71 5.30
CA SER A 141 -5.84 -8.08 4.45
C SER A 141 -6.84 -6.92 4.27
N ILE A 142 -7.21 -6.23 5.35
CA ILE A 142 -8.12 -5.07 5.29
C ILE A 142 -7.45 -3.81 4.72
N ASN A 143 -6.13 -3.70 4.84
CA ASN A 143 -5.35 -2.62 4.21
C ASN A 143 -5.37 -2.71 2.67
N ILE A 144 -5.48 -3.91 2.09
CA ILE A 144 -5.62 -4.08 0.64
C ILE A 144 -6.88 -3.38 0.14
N ASP A 145 -8.04 -3.60 0.78
CA ASP A 145 -9.31 -2.97 0.39
C ASP A 145 -9.25 -1.45 0.53
N ARG A 146 -8.68 -0.98 1.64
CA ARG A 146 -8.47 0.45 1.89
C ARG A 146 -7.62 1.06 0.79
N THR A 147 -6.55 0.39 0.40
CA THR A 147 -5.61 0.88 -0.62
C THR A 147 -6.27 0.97 -1.99
N ILE A 148 -6.98 -0.09 -2.42
CA ILE A 148 -7.73 -0.10 -3.69
C ILE A 148 -8.72 1.07 -3.75
N CYS A 149 -9.40 1.35 -2.65
CA CYS A 149 -10.30 2.50 -2.55
C CYS A 149 -9.59 3.85 -2.75
N TRP A 150 -8.40 4.03 -2.16
CA TRP A 150 -7.59 5.24 -2.39
C TRP A 150 -7.08 5.33 -3.83
N GLU A 151 -6.69 4.23 -4.44
CA GLU A 151 -6.26 4.19 -5.84
C GLU A 151 -7.39 4.62 -6.78
N LYS A 152 -8.62 4.12 -6.55
CA LYS A 152 -9.82 4.52 -7.30
C LYS A 152 -10.12 6.00 -7.13
N PHE A 153 -10.00 6.51 -5.91
CA PHE A 153 -10.15 7.95 -5.65
C PHE A 153 -9.12 8.79 -6.40
N LEU A 154 -7.85 8.40 -6.39
CA LEU A 154 -6.79 9.10 -7.11
C LEU A 154 -7.03 9.08 -8.63
N ALA A 155 -7.49 7.95 -9.19
CA ALA A 155 -7.86 7.85 -10.59
C ALA A 155 -9.05 8.76 -10.93
N ASP A 156 -10.11 8.77 -10.12
CA ASP A 156 -11.26 9.68 -10.26
C ASP A 156 -10.82 11.16 -10.16
N PHE A 157 -9.88 11.47 -9.24
CA PHE A 157 -9.33 12.81 -9.05
C PHE A 157 -8.58 13.31 -10.28
N ILE A 158 -7.77 12.46 -10.92
CA ILE A 158 -7.02 12.79 -12.14
C ILE A 158 -7.98 13.18 -13.28
N ASP A 159 -9.08 12.45 -13.47
CA ASP A 159 -10.10 12.78 -14.48
C ASP A 159 -11.07 13.89 -14.05
N ARG A 160 -10.81 14.53 -12.89
CA ARG A 160 -11.68 15.56 -12.29
C ARG A 160 -13.12 15.08 -12.05
N ARG A 161 -13.33 13.77 -11.93
CA ARG A 161 -14.62 13.15 -11.58
C ARG A 161 -14.80 13.10 -10.07
N LEU A 162 -14.82 14.27 -9.43
CA LEU A 162 -14.94 14.36 -7.97
C LEU A 162 -16.37 14.15 -7.45
N ASN A 163 -17.36 14.12 -8.34
CA ASN A 163 -18.75 13.86 -7.97
C ASN A 163 -18.83 12.50 -7.26
N ASN A 164 -19.18 12.53 -5.98
CA ASN A 164 -19.23 11.37 -5.07
C ASN A 164 -17.88 10.72 -4.70
N ALA A 165 -16.75 11.18 -5.23
CA ALA A 165 -15.43 10.59 -4.91
C ALA A 165 -15.09 10.70 -3.42
N LEU A 166 -15.37 11.86 -2.82
CA LEU A 166 -15.17 12.09 -1.38
C LEU A 166 -16.07 11.20 -0.52
N SER A 167 -17.34 11.04 -0.91
CA SER A 167 -18.30 10.15 -0.22
C SER A 167 -17.87 8.68 -0.28
N LYS A 168 -17.34 8.22 -1.42
CA LYS A 168 -16.76 6.88 -1.57
C LYS A 168 -15.57 6.68 -0.63
N VAL A 169 -14.66 7.65 -0.55
CA VAL A 169 -13.52 7.59 0.38
C VAL A 169 -13.98 7.52 1.83
N HIS A 170 -14.93 8.37 2.25
CA HIS A 170 -15.48 8.30 3.59
C HIS A 170 -16.08 6.92 3.90
N THR A 171 -16.95 6.40 3.02
CA THR A 171 -17.55 5.07 3.18
C THR A 171 -16.51 3.97 3.35
N CYS A 172 -15.41 4.07 2.61
CA CYS A 172 -14.30 3.14 2.65
C CYS A 172 -13.46 3.25 3.94
N VAL A 173 -13.15 4.47 4.39
CA VAL A 173 -12.46 4.72 5.66
C VAL A 173 -13.31 4.21 6.83
N ASP A 174 -14.61 4.53 6.85
CA ASP A 174 -15.54 4.06 7.88
C ASP A 174 -15.63 2.53 7.90
N GLY A 175 -15.64 1.90 6.72
CA GLY A 175 -15.63 0.44 6.59
C GLY A 175 -14.35 -0.19 7.13
N TYR A 176 -13.20 0.45 6.93
CA TYR A 176 -11.92 0.02 7.48
C TYR A 176 -11.89 0.16 9.01
N ASP A 177 -12.29 1.31 9.53
CA ASP A 177 -12.30 1.59 10.98
C ASP A 177 -13.22 0.59 11.70
N LYS A 178 -14.38 0.29 11.13
CA LYS A 178 -15.28 -0.75 11.64
C LYS A 178 -14.62 -2.14 11.70
N LYS A 179 -13.83 -2.52 10.68
CA LYS A 179 -13.10 -3.80 10.64
C LYS A 179 -11.97 -3.83 11.69
N VAL A 180 -11.29 -2.71 11.91
CA VAL A 180 -10.29 -2.57 12.99
C VAL A 180 -10.94 -2.70 14.37
N ASP A 181 -12.10 -2.07 14.58
CA ASP A 181 -12.81 -2.17 15.85
C ASP A 181 -13.36 -3.58 16.10
N GLN A 182 -13.83 -4.26 15.05
CA GLN A 182 -14.20 -5.67 15.12
C GLN A 182 -13.01 -6.55 15.54
N LEU A 183 -11.81 -6.28 15.02
CA LEU A 183 -10.59 -6.99 15.41
C LEU A 183 -10.25 -6.76 16.89
N LYS A 184 -10.29 -5.51 17.36
CA LYS A 184 -10.03 -5.19 18.77
C LYS A 184 -11.01 -5.89 19.70
N ALA A 185 -12.29 -5.96 19.33
CA ALA A 185 -13.30 -6.69 20.09
C ALA A 185 -13.09 -8.21 20.09
N SER A 186 -12.30 -8.74 19.15
CA SER A 186 -12.08 -10.18 18.94
C SER A 186 -10.88 -10.74 19.70
N VAL A 187 -10.05 -9.88 20.29
CA VAL A 187 -8.84 -10.27 21.04
C VAL A 187 -8.78 -9.52 22.37
N SER A 188 -7.83 -9.91 23.24
CA SER A 188 -7.54 -9.20 24.49
C SER A 188 -7.08 -7.76 24.21
N GLU A 189 -7.42 -6.82 25.11
CA GLU A 189 -6.96 -5.43 25.07
C GLU A 189 -5.43 -5.30 25.02
N SER A 190 -4.71 -6.31 25.50
CA SER A 190 -3.24 -6.39 25.42
C SER A 190 -2.67 -6.39 24.00
N PHE A 191 -3.51 -6.53 22.96
CA PHE A 191 -3.10 -6.42 21.55
C PHE A 191 -3.48 -5.08 20.91
N ASN A 192 -4.17 -4.19 21.63
CA ASN A 192 -4.74 -2.97 21.05
C ASN A 192 -3.66 -1.99 20.58
N GLU A 193 -2.52 -1.92 21.27
CA GLU A 193 -1.40 -1.08 20.88
C GLU A 193 -0.77 -1.59 19.58
N GLU A 194 -0.51 -2.89 19.48
CA GLU A 194 0.04 -3.50 18.28
C GLU A 194 -0.93 -3.41 17.09
N ILE A 195 -2.24 -3.57 17.33
CA ILE A 195 -3.27 -3.34 16.32
C ILE A 195 -3.22 -1.90 15.83
N ALA A 196 -3.13 -0.93 16.74
CA ALA A 196 -3.05 0.48 16.38
C ALA A 196 -1.79 0.78 15.56
N VAL A 197 -0.63 0.24 15.94
CA VAL A 197 0.63 0.39 15.20
C VAL A 197 0.52 -0.23 13.80
N SER A 198 0.01 -1.46 13.70
CA SER A 198 -0.14 -2.14 12.40
C SER A 198 -1.16 -1.45 11.49
N ALA A 199 -2.27 -0.94 12.05
CA ALA A 199 -3.29 -0.20 11.29
C ALA A 199 -2.80 1.20 10.87
N ALA A 200 -1.96 1.84 11.68
CA ALA A 200 -1.37 3.14 11.40
C ALA A 200 -0.18 3.08 10.44
N LEU A 201 0.40 1.90 10.18
CA LEU A 201 1.58 1.78 9.30
C LEU A 201 1.29 2.12 7.82
N PHE A 202 0.01 2.25 7.43
CA PHE A 202 -0.41 2.42 6.04
C PHE A 202 -1.20 3.71 5.73
N PRO A 203 -0.88 4.86 6.38
CA PRO A 203 -0.92 6.13 5.67
C PRO A 203 0.13 7.15 6.17
N ALA A 204 1.38 6.77 6.45
CA ALA A 204 2.40 7.76 6.85
C ALA A 204 2.78 8.78 5.73
N ILE A 205 2.24 8.62 4.52
CA ILE A 205 2.44 9.57 3.40
C ILE A 205 1.35 10.67 3.37
N VAL A 206 0.28 10.61 4.18
CA VAL A 206 -0.84 11.59 4.13
C VAL A 206 -1.14 12.25 5.49
N GLN A 207 -0.19 12.27 6.43
CA GLN A 207 -0.33 12.98 7.70
C GLN A 207 0.74 14.05 7.96
N ASP A 208 1.29 14.68 6.91
CA ASP A 208 1.78 16.05 7.11
C ASP A 208 0.56 16.98 7.16
N LYS A 209 0.05 17.22 8.38
CA LYS A 209 -0.93 18.26 8.66
C LYS A 209 -0.24 19.62 8.51
N GLY A 210 -0.05 20.05 7.26
CA GLY A 210 0.37 21.40 6.91
C GLY A 210 -0.71 22.40 7.33
N THR A 211 -0.46 23.05 8.46
CA THR A 211 -0.87 24.39 8.93
C THR A 211 -1.92 25.15 8.11
N PRO A 212 -2.98 25.71 8.73
CA PRO A 212 -3.88 26.64 8.06
C PRO A 212 -3.07 27.86 7.59
N MET A 213 -3.15 28.19 6.30
CA MET A 213 -2.69 29.50 5.82
C MET A 213 -3.59 30.56 6.45
N GLU A 214 -3.07 31.25 7.46
CA GLU A 214 -3.56 32.57 7.84
C GLU A 214 -3.39 33.51 6.65
N GLU A 215 -4.53 33.94 6.13
CA GLU A 215 -4.68 35.01 5.16
C GLU A 215 -4.20 36.32 5.77
N GLN A 216 -2.90 36.64 5.63
CA GLN A 216 -2.43 37.99 5.89
C GLN A 216 -2.80 38.91 4.72
N VAL A 217 -4.00 39.47 4.79
CA VAL A 217 -4.35 40.71 4.07
C VAL A 217 -3.54 41.85 4.68
N SER A 218 -2.37 42.13 4.11
CA SER A 218 -1.64 43.36 4.37
C SER A 218 -2.05 44.41 3.33
N ALA A 219 -2.84 45.38 3.77
CA ALA A 219 -3.14 46.58 3.01
C ALA A 219 -1.90 47.49 2.95
N PRO A 220 -1.50 48.03 1.77
CA PRO A 220 -0.45 49.03 1.73
C PRO A 220 -1.01 50.40 2.10
N SER A 221 -0.66 50.87 3.30
CA SER A 221 -0.77 52.27 3.72
C SER A 221 0.51 53.04 3.33
N GLY A 222 0.35 54.27 2.86
CA GLY A 222 1.38 55.32 2.88
C GLY A 222 2.03 55.60 1.52
N HIS A 223 1.61 56.64 0.79
CA HIS A 223 2.09 58.03 0.89
C HIS A 223 3.53 58.27 0.42
N SER A 224 3.67 58.86 -0.77
CA SER A 224 4.41 60.10 -1.10
C SER A 224 4.29 60.29 -2.63
N THR A 225 4.30 61.44 -3.29
CA THR A 225 4.64 62.82 -2.94
C THR A 225 3.98 63.76 -3.97
N LEU A 226 3.65 64.97 -3.53
CA LEU A 226 3.29 66.12 -4.36
C LEU A 226 4.27 66.36 -5.53
N LYS A 227 3.72 66.64 -6.73
CA LYS A 227 4.29 67.63 -7.65
C LYS A 227 3.22 68.65 -8.03
N LYS A 228 3.39 69.86 -7.47
CA LYS A 228 2.83 71.11 -7.99
C LYS A 228 3.42 71.38 -9.38
N VAL A 229 2.57 71.65 -10.37
CA VAL A 229 2.91 72.55 -11.48
C VAL A 229 1.77 73.55 -11.60
N LYS A 230 2.12 74.83 -11.48
CA LYS A 230 1.24 76.00 -11.60
C LYS A 230 1.29 76.53 -13.04
N SER A 231 0.10 76.88 -13.55
CA SER A 231 -0.26 77.99 -14.46
C SER A 231 0.51 78.21 -15.77
N LEU A 232 -0.20 78.14 -16.90
CA LEU A 232 -0.84 79.30 -17.54
C LEU A 232 -2.07 78.84 -18.33
#